data_AF-A0A439DNB5-F1
#
_entry.id   AF-A0A439DNB5-F1
#
_cell.length_a   1.000
_cell.length_b   1.000
_cell.length_c   1.000
_cell.angle_alpha   90.00
_cell.angle_beta   90.00
_cell.angle_gamma   90.00
#
_symmetry.space_group_name_H-M   'P 1'
#
loop_
_entity.id
_entity.type
_entity.pdbx_description
1 polymer ?
#
loop_
_entity_poly.entity_id
_entity_poly.type
_entity_poly.pdbx_seq_one_letter_code
_entity_poly.pdbx_strand_id
1 'polypeptide(L)'
;MVSGNAAASRLVERVARICVRAQDPLDLLTEVAAAVRVEIPYAAAGWLLTDPDTLLVNGVYAENVTREQHLQRALAPDLRAERIR
;
A
#
# COMPACT_ATOMS: atom_id res chain seq x y z
N MET A 1 28.26 3.74 7.30
CA MET A 1 26.81 3.53 7.54
C MET A 1 25.94 4.43 6.62
N VAL A 2 26.09 4.38 5.29
CA VAL A 2 25.32 5.23 4.32
C VAL A 2 24.49 4.37 3.34
N SER A 3 24.31 3.07 3.61
CA SER A 3 23.70 2.14 2.65
C SER A 3 22.18 2.28 2.52
N GLY A 4 21.49 2.81 3.53
CA GLY A 4 20.01 2.93 3.53
C GLY A 4 19.47 3.94 2.52
N ASN A 5 20.22 5.02 2.26
CA ASN A 5 19.76 6.09 1.36
C ASN A 5 19.78 5.64 -0.11
N ALA A 6 20.84 4.94 -0.53
CA ALA A 6 20.98 4.49 -1.92
C ALA A 6 19.99 3.38 -2.31
N ALA A 7 19.67 2.46 -1.40
CA ALA A 7 18.65 1.43 -1.64
C ALA A 7 17.25 2.04 -1.75
N ALA A 8 16.91 2.95 -0.84
CA ALA A 8 15.66 3.70 -0.90
C ALA A 8 15.54 4.53 -2.20
N SER A 9 16.60 5.25 -2.60
CA SER A 9 16.61 6.01 -3.87
C SER A 9 16.37 5.09 -5.08
N ARG A 10 17.03 3.93 -5.14
CA ARG A 10 16.82 2.96 -6.25
C ARG A 10 15.40 2.40 -6.27
N LEU A 11 14.79 2.17 -5.11
CA LEU A 11 13.41 1.75 -5.01
C LEU A 11 12.46 2.84 -5.52
N VAL A 12 12.67 4.09 -5.10
CA VAL A 12 11.88 5.24 -5.57
C VAL A 12 11.98 5.40 -7.09
N GLU A 13 13.18 5.32 -7.67
CA GLU A 13 13.35 5.38 -9.12
C GLU A 13 12.65 4.22 -9.85
N ARG A 14 12.68 3.02 -9.27
CA ARG A 14 12.00 1.85 -9.84
C ARG A 14 10.49 2.05 -9.82
N VAL A 15 9.93 2.49 -8.70
CA VAL A 15 8.50 2.79 -8.55
C VAL A 15 8.09 3.88 -9.55
N ALA A 16 8.86 4.96 -9.68
CA ALA A 16 8.58 6.01 -10.65
C ALA A 16 8.52 5.48 -12.09
N ARG A 17 9.44 4.58 -12.48
CA ARG A 17 9.42 3.95 -13.81
C ARG A 17 8.19 3.07 -14.05
N ILE A 18 7.70 2.39 -13.02
CA ILE A 18 6.46 1.60 -13.08
C ILE A 18 5.28 2.55 -13.30
N CYS A 19 5.17 3.61 -12.48
CA CYS A 19 4.10 4.60 -12.56
C CYS A 19 4.00 5.26 -13.95
N VAL A 20 5.13 5.61 -14.58
CA VAL A 20 5.15 6.27 -15.90
C VAL A 20 4.64 5.36 -17.03
N ARG A 21 4.74 4.04 -16.88
CA ARG A 21 4.41 3.07 -17.94
C ARG A 21 3.02 2.47 -17.79
N ALA A 22 2.46 2.52 -16.59
CA ALA A 22 1.19 1.89 -16.32
C ALA A 22 0.05 2.58 -17.08
N GLN A 23 -0.81 1.76 -17.68
CA GLN A 23 -2.04 2.19 -18.34
C GLN A 23 -3.28 1.82 -17.51
N ASP A 24 -3.17 0.74 -16.72
CA ASP A 24 -4.22 0.28 -15.82
C ASP A 24 -3.83 0.54 -14.35
N PRO A 25 -4.71 1.19 -13.55
CA PRO A 25 -4.43 1.50 -12.16
C PRO A 25 -4.28 0.28 -11.22
N LEU A 26 -4.94 -0.85 -11.50
CA LEU A 26 -4.82 -2.05 -10.67
C LEU A 26 -3.52 -2.80 -10.95
N ASP A 27 -3.14 -2.89 -12.23
CA ASP A 27 -1.83 -3.45 -12.63
C ASP A 27 -0.69 -2.62 -12.04
N LEU A 28 -0.80 -1.29 -12.08
CA LEU A 28 0.14 -0.36 -11.43
C LEU A 28 0.37 -0.71 -9.96
N LEU A 29 -0.71 -0.80 -9.18
CA LEU A 29 -0.61 -1.02 -7.74
C LEU A 29 -0.06 -2.40 -7.41
N THR A 30 -0.39 -3.41 -8.21
CA THR A 30 0.16 -4.77 -8.07
C THR A 30 1.68 -4.77 -8.29
N GLU A 31 2.16 -4.11 -9.34
CA GLU A 31 3.60 -4.02 -9.65
C GLU A 31 4.38 -3.21 -8.61
N VAL A 32 3.82 -2.08 -8.17
CA VAL A 32 4.43 -1.25 -7.11
C VAL A 32 4.50 -2.02 -5.80
N ALA A 33 3.41 -2.71 -5.41
CA ALA A 33 3.38 -3.53 -4.21
C ALA A 33 4.44 -4.63 -4.25
N ALA A 34 4.58 -5.33 -5.38
CA ALA A 34 5.62 -6.34 -5.56
C ALA A 34 7.03 -5.75 -5.42
N ALA A 35 7.30 -4.60 -6.04
CA ALA A 35 8.61 -3.94 -5.96
C ALA A 35 8.95 -3.48 -4.54
N VAL A 36 7.99 -2.91 -3.82
CA VAL A 36 8.19 -2.42 -2.45
C VAL A 36 8.36 -3.59 -1.47
N ARG A 37 7.58 -4.66 -1.59
CA ARG A 37 7.62 -5.80 -0.66
C ARG A 37 8.96 -6.53 -0.65
N VAL A 38 9.70 -6.51 -1.77
CA VAL A 38 11.05 -7.09 -1.86
C VAL A 38 12.03 -6.37 -0.93
N GLU A 39 11.92 -5.05 -0.82
CA GLU A 39 12.84 -4.22 -0.04
C GLU A 39 12.32 -3.94 1.38
N ILE A 40 10.99 -3.88 1.54
CA ILE A 40 10.28 -3.62 2.80
C ILE A 40 9.25 -4.73 3.00
N PRO A 41 9.61 -5.85 3.65
CA PRO A 41 8.69 -6.95 3.86
C PRO A 41 7.49 -6.54 4.72
N TYR A 42 6.28 -6.85 4.25
CA TYR A 42 5.03 -6.69 5.00
C TYR A 42 4.08 -7.86 4.70
N ALA A 43 3.21 -8.17 5.66
CA ALA A 43 2.24 -9.25 5.52
C ALA A 43 0.99 -8.84 4.70
N ALA A 44 0.51 -7.62 4.90
CA ALA A 44 -0.61 -7.03 4.18
C ALA A 44 -0.48 -5.49 4.13
N ALA A 45 -1.02 -4.87 3.09
CA ALA A 45 -1.01 -3.41 2.92
C ALA A 45 -2.27 -2.89 2.22
N GLY A 46 -2.61 -1.64 2.46
CA GLY A 46 -3.61 -0.91 1.70
C GLY A 46 -2.94 0.22 0.93
N TRP A 47 -3.14 0.27 -0.38
CA TRP A 47 -2.63 1.30 -1.27
C TRP A 47 -3.75 2.25 -1.66
N LEU A 48 -3.45 3.54 -1.66
CA LEU A 48 -4.38 4.59 -2.06
C LEU A 48 -3.89 5.20 -3.37
N LEU A 49 -4.81 5.34 -4.32
CA LEU A 49 -4.61 6.21 -5.47
C LEU A 49 -5.27 7.54 -5.20
N THR A 50 -4.51 8.60 -5.47
CA THR A 50 -4.94 9.97 -5.32
C THR A 50 -4.83 10.64 -6.68
N ASP A 51 -5.90 11.29 -7.10
CA ASP A 51 -5.89 12.16 -8.27
C ASP A 51 -4.99 13.39 -7.97
N PRO A 52 -3.93 13.64 -8.73
CA PRO A 52 -3.03 14.76 -8.48
C PRO A 52 -3.69 16.14 -8.66
N ASP A 53 -4.73 16.24 -9.50
CA ASP A 53 -5.39 17.52 -9.81
C ASP A 53 -6.39 17.90 -8.71
N THR A 54 -7.03 16.90 -8.09
CA THR A 54 -8.07 17.12 -7.06
C THR A 54 -7.62 16.77 -5.65
N LEU A 55 -6.51 16.04 -5.51
CA LEU A 55 -6.01 15.44 -4.27
C LEU A 55 -7.00 14.50 -3.57
N LEU A 56 -8.06 14.08 -4.27
CA LEU A 56 -9.04 13.14 -3.76
C LEU A 56 -8.58 11.70 -4.00
N VAL A 57 -8.89 10.82 -3.05
CA VAL A 57 -8.70 9.39 -3.22
C VAL A 57 -9.69 8.91 -4.28
N ASN A 58 -9.17 8.33 -5.36
CA ASN A 58 -9.96 7.79 -6.46
C ASN A 58 -9.84 6.26 -6.58
N GLY A 59 -9.03 5.61 -5.74
CA GLY A 59 -8.91 4.16 -5.70
C GLY A 59 -8.29 3.66 -4.40
N VAL A 60 -8.70 2.45 -4.01
CA VAL A 60 -8.12 1.72 -2.87
C VAL A 60 -7.83 0.30 -3.32
N TYR A 61 -6.60 -0.17 -3.09
CA TYR A 61 -6.19 -1.53 -3.38
C TYR A 61 -5.68 -2.22 -2.12
N ALA A 62 -6.20 -3.41 -1.86
CA ALA A 62 -5.85 -4.21 -0.71
C ALA A 62 -4.89 -5.32 -1.15
N GLU A 63 -3.64 -5.26 -0.69
CA GLU A 63 -2.59 -6.23 -1.00
C GLU A 63 -2.46 -7.25 0.13
N ASN A 64 -2.70 -8.53 -0.19
CA ASN A 64 -2.69 -9.68 0.75
C ASN A 64 -3.59 -9.49 1.99
N VAL A 65 -4.61 -8.64 1.91
CA VAL A 65 -5.60 -8.50 2.99
C VAL A 65 -6.58 -9.64 2.89
N THR A 66 -6.59 -10.53 3.87
CA THR A 66 -7.60 -11.59 3.92
C THR A 66 -8.98 -11.00 4.21
N ARG A 67 -10.04 -11.71 3.82
CA ARG A 67 -11.42 -11.30 4.14
C ARG A 67 -11.62 -11.08 5.64
N GLU A 68 -11.00 -11.90 6.48
CA GLU A 68 -11.05 -11.77 7.93
C GLU A 68 -10.38 -10.48 8.43
N GLN A 69 -9.19 -10.15 7.92
CA GLN A 69 -8.48 -8.91 8.23
C GLN A 69 -9.26 -7.67 7.75
N HIS A 70 -9.90 -7.77 6.58
CA HIS A 70 -10.74 -6.69 6.06
C HIS A 70 -11.95 -6.43 6.99
N LEU A 71 -12.63 -7.48 7.45
CA LEU A 71 -13.77 -7.38 8.35
C LEU A 71 -13.37 -6.87 9.74
N GLN A 72 -12.22 -7.28 10.29
CA GLN A 72 -11.71 -6.74 11.56
C GLN A 72 -11.41 -5.24 11.50
N ARG A 73 -11.02 -4.71 10.33
CA ARG A 73 -10.80 -3.27 10.12
C ARG A 73 -12.10 -2.50 9.94
N ALA A 74 -13.13 -3.12 9.36
CA ALA A 74 -14.46 -2.53 9.16
C ALA A 74 -15.34 -2.58 10.43
N LEU A 75 -15.05 -3.48 11.39
CA LEU A 75 -15.88 -3.73 12.57
C LEU A 75 -15.45 -3.03 13.88
N ALA A 76 -14.53 -2.05 13.89
CA ALA A 76 -14.21 -1.40 15.18
C ALA A 76 -13.87 0.09 15.07
N PRO A 77 -14.77 0.93 15.63
CA PRO A 77 -14.43 1.66 16.86
C PRO A 77 -14.98 1.01 18.14
N ASP A 78 -16.13 0.33 18.09
CA ASP A 78 -16.96 0.15 19.30
C ASP A 78 -16.77 -1.19 20.06
N LEU A 79 -16.12 -2.20 19.47
CA LEU A 79 -15.98 -3.53 20.08
C LEU A 79 -14.68 -3.73 20.90
N ARG A 80 -13.82 -2.71 21.02
CA ARG A 80 -12.61 -2.79 21.86
C ARG A 80 -12.84 -2.43 23.34
N ALA A 81 -14.00 -1.88 23.68
CA ALA A 81 -14.30 -1.41 25.04
C ALA A 81 -14.82 -2.50 26.00
N GLU A 82 -15.25 -3.67 25.51
CA GLU A 82 -15.91 -4.69 26.36
C GLU A 82 -14.98 -5.75 26.95
N ARG A 83 -13.67 -5.75 26.63
CA ARG A 83 -12.72 -6.76 27.13
C ARG A 83 -11.92 -6.37 28.36
N ILE A 84 -12.33 -5.30 29.06
CA ILE A 84 -11.80 -4.92 30.36
C ILE A 84 -12.96 -4.88 31.36
N ARG A 85 -13.41 -6.06 31.80
CA ARG A 85 -14.07 -6.28 33.08
C ARG A 85 -13.60 -7.60 33.65
#